data_AF-A0A937XTR0-F1
#
_entry.id   AF-A0A937XTR0-F1
#
_cell.length_a   1.000
_cell.length_b   1.000
_cell.length_c   1.000
_cell.angle_alpha   90.00
_cell.angle_beta   90.00
_cell.angle_gamma   90.00
#
_symmetry.space_group_name_H-M   'P 1'
#
loop_
_entity.id
_entity.type
_entity.pdbx_description
1 polymer ?
#
loop_
_entity_poly.entity_id
_entity_poly.type
_entity_poly.pdbx_seq_one_letter_code
_entity_poly.pdbx_strand_id
1 'polypeptide(L)' 'MANKKHGPGRAVAKLRQIDVLLGEGRSISQACKEAGITDVTYYRWRKEYGGL' A
#
# COMPACT_ATOMS: atom_id res chain seq x y z
N MET A 1 20.66 -17.46 -0.67
CA MET A 1 19.25 -17.90 -0.68
C MET A 1 18.41 -16.82 -1.36
N ALA A 2 17.73 -17.18 -2.44
CA ALA A 2 16.95 -16.25 -3.26
C ALA A 2 15.82 -15.65 -2.43
N ASN A 3 16.06 -14.47 -1.87
CA ASN A 3 15.03 -13.64 -1.27
C ASN A 3 14.09 -13.26 -2.41
N LYS A 4 13.04 -14.07 -2.62
CA LYS A 4 11.85 -13.71 -3.38
C LYS A 4 11.22 -12.52 -2.65
N LYS A 5 11.85 -11.36 -2.81
CA LYS A 5 11.28 -10.07 -2.54
C LYS A 5 9.99 -10.09 -3.35
N HIS A 6 8.86 -10.25 -2.66
CA HIS A 6 7.63 -9.68 -3.16
C HIS A 6 7.97 -8.20 -3.33
N GLY A 7 8.35 -7.82 -4.55
CA GLY A 7 9.26 -6.70 -4.76
C GLY A 7 8.70 -5.40 -4.19
N PRO A 8 9.56 -4.46 -3.75
CA PRO A 8 9.12 -3.14 -3.28
C PRO A 8 8.20 -2.46 -4.31
N GLY A 9 8.35 -2.75 -5.60
CA GLY A 9 7.44 -2.30 -6.66
C GLY A 9 5.97 -2.69 -6.46
N ARG A 10 5.66 -3.88 -5.91
CA ARG A 10 4.26 -4.28 -5.66
C ARG A 10 3.66 -3.54 -4.46
N ALA A 11 4.47 -3.24 -3.45
CA ALA A 11 4.07 -2.43 -2.31
C ALA A 11 3.76 -0.99 -2.73
N VAL A 12 4.68 -0.37 -3.49
CA VAL A 12 4.50 0.98 -4.03
C VAL A 12 3.31 1.07 -4.99
N ALA A 13 3.09 0.07 -5.86
CA ALA A 13 1.92 0.03 -6.74
C ALA A 13 0.60 0.01 -5.97
N LYS A 14 0.52 -0.77 -4.89
CA LYS A 14 -0.66 -0.81 -4.01
C LYS A 14 -0.82 0.49 -3.20
N LEU A 15 0.27 1.11 -2.73
CA LEU A 15 0.20 2.41 -2.07
C LEU A 15 -0.38 3.47 -3.02
N ARG A 16 0.10 3.54 -4.28
CA ARG A 16 -0.46 4.44 -5.30
C ARG A 16 -1.94 4.19 -5.57
N GLN A 17 -2.35 2.93 -5.63
CA GLN A 17 -3.77 2.59 -5.76
C GLN A 17 -4.58 3.13 -4.58
N ILE A 18 -4.05 3.00 -3.35
CA ILE A 18 -4.70 3.54 -2.15
C ILE A 18 -4.75 5.08 -2.19
N ASP A 19 -3.68 5.76 -2.61
CA ASP A 19 -3.66 7.22 -2.76
C ASP A 19 -4.72 7.73 -3.76
N VAL A 20 -4.92 7.02 -4.87
CA VAL A 20 -6.00 7.34 -5.82
C VAL A 20 -7.37 7.21 -5.15
N LEU A 21 -7.62 6.10 -4.46
CA LEU A 21 -8.88 5.87 -3.74
C LEU A 21 -9.12 6.89 -2.62
N LEU A 22 -8.05 7.32 -1.94
CA LEU A 22 -8.10 8.40 -0.96
C LEU A 22 -8.43 9.75 -1.61
N GLY A 23 -7.87 10.04 -2.78
CA GLY A 23 -8.18 11.23 -3.59
C GLY A 23 -9.63 11.28 -4.08
N GLU A 24 -10.25 10.11 -4.29
CA GLU A 24 -11.69 9.99 -4.58
C GLU A 24 -12.58 10.17 -3.33
N GLY A 25 -12.00 10.41 -2.16
CA GLY A 25 -12.71 10.62 -0.90
C GLY A 25 -13.05 9.34 -0.13
N ARG A 26 -12.48 8.19 -0.51
CA ARG A 26 -12.67 6.93 0.24
C ARG A 26 -11.85 6.93 1.51
N SER A 27 -12.28 6.14 2.49
CA SER A 27 -11.50 5.94 3.72
C SER A 27 -10.31 4.99 3.50
N ILE A 28 -9.26 5.14 4.31
CA ILE A 28 -8.06 4.28 4.27
C ILE A 28 -8.44 2.80 4.39
N SER A 29 -9.37 2.44 5.28
CA SER A 29 -9.79 1.05 5.46
C SER A 29 -10.54 0.49 4.25
N GLN A 30 -11.37 1.30 3.59
CA GLN A 30 -11.99 0.90 2.32
C GLN A 30 -10.95 0.72 1.23
N ALA A 31 -10.02 1.66 1.10
CA ALA A 31 -8.95 1.62 0.11
C ALA A 31 -8.01 0.43 0.34
N CYS A 32 -7.65 0.12 1.59
CA CYS A 32 -6.86 -1.06 1.94
C CYS A 32 -7.58 -2.35 1.57
N LYS A 33 -8.87 -2.45 1.91
CA LYS A 33 -9.71 -3.60 1.56
C LYS A 33 -9.79 -3.81 0.05
N GLU A 34 -9.96 -2.75 -0.72
CA GLU A 34 -10.03 -2.79 -2.18
C GLU A 34 -8.67 -3.09 -2.84
N ALA A 35 -7.59 -2.56 -2.28
CA ALA A 35 -6.22 -2.92 -2.67
C ALA A 35 -5.81 -4.33 -2.21
N GLY A 36 -6.65 -5.03 -1.43
CA GLY A 36 -6.38 -6.36 -0.90
C GLY A 36 -5.19 -6.39 0.06
N ILE A 37 -5.07 -5.38 0.92
CA ILE A 37 -4.12 -5.34 2.04
C ILE A 37 -4.84 -4.96 3.33
N THR A 38 -4.18 -5.15 4.46
CA THR A 38 -4.69 -4.69 5.76
C THR A 38 -4.17 -3.29 6.05
N ASP A 39 -4.89 -2.55 6.89
CA ASP A 39 -4.48 -1.23 7.37
C ASP A 39 -3.08 -1.29 8.02
N VAL A 40 -2.77 -2.38 8.73
CA VAL A 40 -1.45 -2.61 9.33
C VAL A 40 -0.35 -2.64 8.26
N THR A 41 -0.57 -3.34 7.14
CA THR A 41 0.38 -3.38 6.03
C THR A 41 0.53 -2.00 5.39
N TYR A 42 -0.57 -1.27 5.22
CA TYR A 42 -0.54 0.10 4.71
C TYR A 42 0.32 1.01 5.60
N TYR A 43 0.10 1.04 6.92
CA TYR A 43 0.90 1.87 7.82
C TYR A 43 2.39 1.47 7.85
N ARG A 44 2.71 0.17 7.77
CA ARG A 44 4.10 -0.30 7.67
C ARG A 44 4.74 0.17 6.36
N TRP A 45 4.05 0.02 5.24
CA TRP A 45 4.52 0.49 3.94
C TRP A 45 4.63 2.01 3.88
N ARG A 46 3.75 2.76 4.52
CA ARG A 46 3.85 4.21 4.58
C ARG A 46 5.08 4.67 5.38
N LYS A 47 5.51 3.89 6.38
CA LYS A 47 6.76 4.12 7.12
C LYS A 47 8.00 3.72 6.32
N GLU A 48 7.93 2.65 5.53
CA GLU A 48 9.08 2.06 4.82
C GLU A 48 9.27 2.63 3.41
N TYR A 49 8.19 3.04 2.74
CA TYR A 49 8.15 3.53 1.36
C TYR A 49 7.47 4.89 1.19
N GLY A 50 6.79 5.44 2.21
CA GLY A 50 6.07 6.71 2.11
C GLY A 50 6.94 7.97 2.18
N GLY A 51 8.26 7.81 2.30
CA GLY A 51 9.25 8.88 2.20
C GLY A 51 10.14 8.80 0.95
N LEU A 52 9.80 7.93 -0.01
CA LEU A 52 10.44 7.83 -1.33
C LEU A 52 9.82 8.82 -2.33
#